data_AF-A0A7J3XKV2-F1
#
_entry.id   AF-A0A7J3XKV2-F1
#
_cell.length_a   1.000
_cell.length_b   1.000
_cell.length_c   1.000
_cell.angle_alpha   90.00
_cell.angle_beta   90.00
_cell.angle_gamma   90.00
#
_symmetry.space_group_name_H-M   'P 1'
#
loop_
_entity.id
_entity.type
_entity.pdbx_description
1 polymer ?
#
loop_
_entity_poly.entity_id
_entity_poly.type
_entity_poly.pdbx_seq_one_letter_code
_entity_poly.pdbx_strand_id
1 'polypeptide(L)'
;MHEREQSLLVYRALQGLFKRYSKSEILDKLKRGLSFVCDLTYSIDGGLAQPDQRRYGRLSVVQIKKKGGSVSVESKVEKRIDVIEEVLIEEGYLKCRRPIRDYERKKSHLYVVTEGKTVLLSTLDADDPLLSINLFGRVDEVNVIKDGNVVEYVIGVPSKLLDFQRLLFSKYLLLYNEFCQNLLMIEVDVDLTHMDLEAIDLLQRALKEKVKEGKLEKEIAETARSVARQALNESKRADPDVVGLRGLLKHLIGGVSHRLQS
;
A
#
# COMPACT_ATOMS: atom_id res chain seq x y z
N MET A 1 -13.66 -14.81 2.40
CA MET A 1 -13.98 -13.87 3.50
C MET A 1 -12.77 -13.68 4.42
N HIS A 2 -12.13 -14.76 4.89
CA HIS A 2 -10.93 -14.68 5.74
C HIS A 2 -9.71 -13.95 5.14
N GLU A 3 -9.41 -14.10 3.84
CA GLU A 3 -8.23 -13.42 3.25
C GLU A 3 -8.36 -11.89 3.26
N ARG A 4 -9.57 -11.36 2.97
CA ARG A 4 -9.84 -9.91 3.03
C ARG A 4 -9.80 -9.37 4.47
N GLU A 5 -10.23 -10.16 5.45
CA GLU A 5 -10.11 -9.77 6.85
C GLU A 5 -8.64 -9.78 7.32
N GLN A 6 -7.84 -10.72 6.83
CA GLN A 6 -6.41 -10.80 7.15
C GLN A 6 -5.61 -9.65 6.56
N SER A 7 -5.92 -9.19 5.34
CA SER A 7 -5.23 -8.04 4.74
C SER A 7 -5.48 -6.74 5.51
N LEU A 8 -6.62 -6.63 6.21
CA LEU A 8 -6.96 -5.48 7.06
C LEU A 8 -6.18 -5.45 8.39
N LEU A 9 -5.60 -6.57 8.82
CA LEU A 9 -4.92 -6.66 10.12
C LEU A 9 -3.69 -5.75 10.20
N VAL A 10 -2.98 -5.55 9.09
CA VAL A 10 -1.81 -4.65 9.01
C VAL A 10 -2.22 -3.21 9.29
N TYR A 11 -3.31 -2.74 8.67
CA TYR A 11 -3.83 -1.39 8.86
C TYR A 11 -4.33 -1.17 10.29
N ARG A 12 -5.02 -2.15 10.88
CA ARG A 12 -5.45 -2.08 12.28
C ARG A 12 -4.26 -2.04 13.24
N ALA A 13 -3.22 -2.81 12.95
CA ALA A 13 -1.98 -2.80 13.74
C ALA A 13 -1.23 -1.47 13.64
N LEU A 14 -1.19 -0.85 12.46
CA LEU A 14 -0.65 0.51 12.29
C LEU A 14 -1.44 1.52 13.13
N GLN A 15 -2.77 1.49 13.06
CA GLN A 15 -3.60 2.40 13.83
C GLN A 15 -3.35 2.24 15.35
N GLY A 16 -3.27 1.02 15.85
CA GLY A 16 -2.94 0.77 17.26
C GLY A 16 -1.54 1.23 17.65
N LEU A 17 -0.56 1.05 16.76
CA LEU A 17 0.81 1.50 16.97
C LEU A 17 0.87 3.02 17.12
N PHE A 18 0.25 3.77 16.22
CA PHE A 18 0.25 5.23 16.21
C PHE A 18 -0.68 5.86 17.26
N LYS A 19 -1.68 5.14 17.77
CA LYS A 19 -2.42 5.54 18.99
C LYS A 19 -1.56 5.46 20.25
N ARG A 20 -0.54 4.59 20.27
CA ARG A 20 0.24 4.29 21.47
C ARG A 20 1.56 5.04 21.53
N TYR A 21 2.19 5.28 20.40
CA TYR A 21 3.48 5.94 20.27
C TYR A 21 3.36 7.12 19.33
N SER A 22 4.11 8.18 19.61
CA SER A 22 4.22 9.30 18.68
C SER A 22 4.95 8.89 17.40
N LYS A 23 4.70 9.61 16.30
CA LYS A 23 5.39 9.45 15.02
C LYS A 23 6.91 9.39 15.18
N SER A 24 7.49 10.35 15.90
CA SER A 24 8.94 10.46 16.08
C SER A 24 9.52 9.26 16.82
N GLU A 25 8.84 8.77 17.86
CA GLU A 25 9.25 7.57 18.60
C GLU A 25 9.21 6.32 17.72
N ILE A 26 8.18 6.16 16.89
CA ILE A 26 8.07 5.01 15.98
C ILE A 26 9.24 5.04 14.99
N LEU A 27 9.47 6.17 14.33
CA LEU A 27 10.53 6.33 13.34
C LEU A 27 11.92 6.09 13.95
N ASP A 28 12.22 6.67 15.11
CA ASP A 28 13.49 6.47 15.82
C ASP A 28 13.71 4.99 16.20
N LYS A 29 12.67 4.33 16.73
CA LYS A 29 12.73 2.90 17.05
C LYS A 29 13.00 2.04 15.81
N LEU A 30 12.32 2.32 14.68
CA LEU A 30 12.55 1.61 13.42
C LEU A 30 13.97 1.84 12.89
N LYS A 31 14.48 3.08 12.94
CA LYS A 31 15.86 3.41 12.53
C LYS A 31 16.91 2.71 13.39
N ARG A 32 16.60 2.44 14.66
CA ARG A 32 17.43 1.62 15.57
C ARG A 32 17.24 0.12 15.40
N GLY A 33 16.32 -0.29 14.53
CA GLY A 33 16.09 -1.69 14.18
C GLY A 33 15.12 -2.43 15.08
N LEU A 34 14.35 -1.71 15.91
CA LEU A 34 13.27 -2.33 16.65
C LEU A 34 12.13 -2.74 15.70
N SER A 35 11.46 -3.83 16.05
CA SER A 35 10.19 -4.25 15.48
C SER A 35 9.04 -3.90 16.41
N PHE A 36 7.83 -4.14 15.95
CA PHE A 36 6.62 -4.01 16.75
C PHE A 36 5.81 -5.29 16.67
N VAL A 37 5.22 -5.68 17.79
CA VAL A 37 4.23 -6.75 17.90
C VAL A 37 2.93 -6.11 18.33
N CYS A 38 1.88 -6.27 17.53
CA CYS A 38 0.53 -5.80 17.84
C CYS A 38 -0.37 -6.99 18.13
N ASP A 39 -0.83 -7.09 19.37
CA ASP A 39 -1.83 -8.08 19.78
C ASP A 39 -3.25 -7.52 19.58
N LEU A 40 -3.98 -8.07 18.60
CA LEU A 40 -5.33 -7.65 18.25
C LEU A 40 -6.43 -8.49 18.95
N THR A 41 -6.07 -9.37 19.89
CA THR A 41 -6.99 -10.37 20.49
C THR A 41 -8.24 -9.77 21.13
N TYR A 42 -8.12 -8.62 21.77
CA TYR A 42 -9.21 -8.02 22.58
C TYR A 42 -9.63 -6.62 22.12
N SER A 43 -9.08 -6.13 21.02
CA SER A 43 -9.23 -4.73 20.65
C SER A 43 -10.09 -4.53 19.41
N ILE A 44 -11.14 -3.73 19.56
CA ILE A 44 -11.80 -3.08 18.44
C ILE A 44 -10.89 -1.95 17.91
N ASP A 45 -10.09 -1.33 18.79
CA ASP A 45 -9.40 -0.05 18.56
C ASP A 45 -7.89 -0.09 18.21
N GLY A 46 -7.32 -1.24 17.83
CA GLY A 46 -5.95 -1.32 17.27
C GLY A 46 -4.93 -2.16 18.06
N GLY A 47 -5.29 -2.68 19.22
CA GLY A 47 -4.51 -3.71 19.93
C GLY A 47 -3.40 -3.18 20.82
N LEU A 48 -2.78 -4.10 21.56
CA LEU A 48 -1.62 -3.79 22.38
C LEU A 48 -0.36 -3.88 21.50
N ALA A 49 0.17 -2.72 21.12
CA ALA A 49 1.43 -2.60 20.40
C ALA A 49 2.61 -2.53 21.39
N GLN A 50 3.60 -3.40 21.21
CA GLN A 50 4.83 -3.42 22.01
C GLN A 50 6.06 -3.51 21.10
N PRO A 51 7.18 -2.83 21.45
CA PRO A 51 8.43 -2.99 20.72
C PRO A 51 9.00 -4.40 20.94
N ASP A 52 9.53 -4.99 19.87
CA ASP A 52 10.23 -6.28 19.86
C ASP A 52 11.66 -6.08 19.35
N GLN A 53 12.65 -6.45 20.17
CA GLN A 53 14.08 -6.36 19.83
C GLN A 53 14.61 -7.64 19.16
N ARG A 54 13.84 -8.72 19.15
CA ARG A 54 14.29 -10.02 18.62
C ARG A 54 14.28 -10.05 17.10
N ARG A 55 13.53 -9.13 16.47
CA ARG A 55 13.30 -9.06 15.04
C ARG A 55 13.57 -7.64 14.58
N TYR A 56 14.17 -7.49 13.41
CA TYR A 56 14.54 -6.17 12.87
C TYR A 56 13.59 -5.77 11.76
N GLY A 57 13.04 -4.55 11.84
CA GLY A 57 12.20 -3.96 10.79
C GLY A 57 10.97 -4.80 10.45
N ARG A 58 10.25 -5.29 11.46
CA ARG A 58 9.00 -6.04 11.28
C ARG A 58 7.84 -5.44 12.07
N LEU A 59 6.66 -5.50 11.47
CA LEU A 59 5.38 -5.41 12.15
C LEU A 59 4.79 -6.83 12.21
N SER A 60 4.69 -7.37 13.42
CA SER A 60 4.05 -8.67 13.67
C SER A 60 2.68 -8.43 14.26
N VAL A 61 1.63 -8.95 13.62
CA VAL A 61 0.26 -8.88 14.10
C VAL A 61 -0.13 -10.27 14.60
N VAL A 62 -0.62 -10.35 15.83
CA VAL A 62 -1.01 -11.62 16.46
C VAL A 62 -2.46 -11.51 16.93
N GLN A 63 -3.25 -12.53 16.63
CA GLN A 63 -4.58 -12.72 17.19
C GLN A 63 -4.62 -14.07 17.89
N ILE A 64 -5.02 -14.08 19.15
CA ILE A 64 -5.03 -15.24 20.01
C ILE A 64 -6.46 -15.64 20.31
N LYS A 65 -6.76 -16.93 20.32
CA LYS A 65 -8.05 -17.46 20.77
C LYS A 65 -7.85 -18.18 22.09
N LYS A 66 -8.67 -17.83 23.10
CA LYS A 66 -8.73 -18.58 24.35
C LYS A 66 -9.96 -19.48 24.33
N LYS A 67 -9.76 -20.79 24.42
CA LYS A 67 -10.86 -21.76 24.59
C LYS A 67 -10.49 -22.76 25.69
N GLY A 68 -11.28 -22.79 26.76
CA GLY A 68 -11.14 -23.77 27.85
C GLY A 68 -9.77 -23.79 28.52
N GLY A 69 -9.18 -22.62 28.82
CA GLY A 69 -7.87 -22.50 29.47
C GLY A 69 -6.66 -22.71 28.56
N SER A 70 -6.84 -23.17 27.32
CA SER A 70 -5.79 -23.25 26.31
C SER A 70 -5.73 -21.98 25.47
N VAL A 71 -4.51 -21.50 25.22
CA VAL A 71 -4.20 -20.30 24.44
C VAL A 71 -3.61 -20.75 23.10
N SER A 72 -4.30 -20.51 21.99
CA SER A 72 -3.78 -20.80 20.65
C SER A 72 -3.71 -19.54 19.80
N VAL A 73 -2.68 -19.42 18.97
CA VAL A 73 -2.57 -18.34 17.99
C VAL A 73 -3.54 -18.65 16.85
N GLU A 74 -4.53 -17.79 16.65
CA GLU A 74 -5.55 -17.91 15.60
C GLU A 74 -5.04 -17.36 14.28
N SER A 75 -4.33 -16.22 14.32
CA SER A 75 -3.68 -15.66 13.15
C SER A 75 -2.37 -14.97 13.53
N LYS A 76 -1.40 -15.05 12.62
CA LYS A 76 -0.13 -14.34 12.72
C LYS A 76 0.25 -13.81 11.35
N VAL A 77 0.37 -12.48 11.24
CA VAL A 77 0.82 -11.80 10.03
C VAL A 77 2.14 -11.10 10.35
N GLU A 78 3.13 -11.22 9.48
CA GLU A 78 4.39 -10.51 9.64
C GLU A 78 4.70 -9.73 8.37
N LYS A 79 4.91 -8.43 8.52
CA LYS A 79 5.21 -7.51 7.43
C LYS A 79 6.50 -6.77 7.68
N ARG A 80 7.21 -6.49 6.60
CA ARG A 80 8.37 -5.57 6.65
C ARG A 80 7.87 -4.15 6.82
N ILE A 81 8.55 -3.42 7.69
CA ILE A 81 8.32 -2.01 7.93
C ILE A 81 9.67 -1.30 7.94
N ASP A 82 9.75 -0.19 7.24
CA ASP A 82 10.97 0.55 7.02
C ASP A 82 10.72 2.06 7.05
N VAL A 83 11.81 2.81 7.18
CA VAL A 83 11.80 4.28 7.16
C VAL A 83 12.68 4.73 6.02
N ILE A 84 12.08 5.47 5.10
CA ILE A 84 12.74 6.09 3.95
C ILE A 84 13.14 7.50 4.36
N GLU A 85 14.40 7.85 4.12
CA GLU A 85 14.95 9.14 4.55
C GLU A 85 15.04 10.15 3.42
N GLU A 86 14.98 9.70 2.17
CA GLU A 86 14.98 10.54 0.98
C GLU A 86 14.12 9.91 -0.11
N VAL A 87 13.35 10.74 -0.81
CA VAL A 87 12.56 10.34 -1.99
C VAL A 87 12.97 11.21 -3.17
N LEU A 88 13.34 10.57 -4.27
CA LEU A 88 13.57 11.22 -5.55
C LEU A 88 12.44 10.81 -6.50
N ILE A 89 11.83 11.81 -7.12
CA ILE A 89 10.73 11.62 -8.05
C ILE A 89 11.30 11.52 -9.46
N GLU A 90 11.01 10.40 -10.11
CA GLU A 90 11.43 10.13 -11.48
C GLU A 90 10.20 9.96 -12.38
N GLU A 91 10.40 9.93 -13.69
CA GLU A 91 9.32 9.66 -14.63
C GLU A 91 8.84 8.21 -14.49
N GLY A 92 7.60 8.02 -14.03
CA GLY A 92 6.95 6.70 -13.90
C GLY A 92 7.20 5.95 -12.59
N TYR A 93 8.14 6.38 -11.74
CA TYR A 93 8.48 5.68 -10.49
C TYR A 93 9.08 6.63 -9.43
N LEU A 94 9.28 6.11 -8.21
CA LEU A 94 9.97 6.82 -7.12
C LEU A 94 11.24 6.06 -6.74
N LYS A 95 12.35 6.78 -6.52
CA LYS A 95 13.52 6.22 -5.84
C LYS A 95 13.46 6.59 -4.37
N CYS A 96 13.35 5.59 -3.51
CA CYS A 96 13.29 5.77 -2.07
C CYS A 96 14.61 5.31 -1.46
N ARG A 97 15.30 6.19 -0.73
CA ARG A 97 16.63 5.94 -0.19
C ARG A 97 16.63 5.98 1.32
N ARG A 98 17.49 5.14 1.90
CA ARG A 98 17.88 5.22 3.32
C ARG A 98 19.33 4.78 3.48
N PRO A 99 20.03 5.23 4.53
CA PRO A 99 21.32 4.66 4.86
C PRO A 99 21.17 3.18 5.26
N ILE A 100 22.21 2.39 5.02
CA ILE A 100 22.38 1.11 5.71
C ILE A 100 22.51 1.43 7.20
N ARG A 101 21.82 0.72 8.07
CA ARG A 101 21.79 1.03 9.51
C ARG A 101 22.92 0.31 10.25
N ASP A 102 23.30 0.82 11.42
CA ASP A 102 24.41 0.26 12.21
C ASP A 102 24.21 -1.21 12.55
N TYR A 103 22.98 -1.61 12.87
CA TYR A 103 22.67 -3.01 13.18
C TYR A 103 22.74 -3.92 11.97
N GLU A 104 22.52 -3.40 10.76
CA GLU A 104 22.64 -4.14 9.49
C GLU A 104 24.11 -4.37 9.17
N ARG A 105 24.94 -3.33 9.32
CA ARG A 105 26.41 -3.43 9.18
C ARG A 105 26.99 -4.44 10.15
N LYS A 106 26.66 -4.33 11.44
CA LYS A 106 27.16 -5.23 12.49
C LYS A 106 26.83 -6.69 12.24
N LYS A 107 25.68 -6.97 11.61
CA LYS A 107 25.21 -8.33 11.31
C LYS A 107 25.53 -8.81 9.90
N SER A 108 26.11 -7.95 9.05
CA SER A 108 26.30 -8.22 7.62
C SER A 108 25.02 -8.72 6.93
N HIS A 109 23.87 -8.17 7.33
CA HIS A 109 22.56 -8.58 6.80
C HIS A 109 21.63 -7.37 6.66
N LEU A 110 21.08 -7.18 5.46
CA LEU A 110 20.16 -6.09 5.15
C LEU A 110 18.71 -6.55 5.42
N TYR A 111 17.96 -5.75 6.18
CA TYR A 111 16.56 -6.01 6.47
C TYR A 111 15.70 -5.08 5.60
N VAL A 112 15.50 -5.48 4.35
CA VAL A 112 14.77 -4.72 3.33
C VAL A 112 13.38 -5.29 3.07
N VAL A 113 12.50 -4.47 2.49
CA VAL A 113 11.34 -4.99 1.74
C VAL A 113 11.86 -5.54 0.42
N THR A 114 11.56 -6.80 0.14
CA THR A 114 12.08 -7.51 -1.05
C THR A 114 11.34 -7.10 -2.33
N GLU A 115 11.99 -7.29 -3.47
CA GLU A 115 11.42 -7.09 -4.80
C GLU A 115 10.12 -7.87 -5.01
N GLY A 116 9.23 -7.32 -5.84
CA GLY A 116 7.91 -7.85 -6.15
C GLY A 116 6.84 -7.61 -5.08
N LYS A 117 7.22 -7.16 -3.87
CA LYS A 117 6.26 -6.90 -2.78
C LYS A 117 5.51 -5.60 -2.99
N THR A 118 4.23 -5.59 -2.61
CA THR A 118 3.43 -4.37 -2.58
C THR A 118 3.65 -3.64 -1.26
N VAL A 119 3.72 -2.32 -1.36
CA VAL A 119 4.03 -1.43 -0.24
C VAL A 119 3.05 -0.27 -0.17
N LEU A 120 2.81 0.17 1.05
CA LEU A 120 2.21 1.46 1.36
C LEU A 120 3.34 2.41 1.78
N LEU A 121 3.47 3.52 1.06
CA LEU A 121 4.29 4.66 1.44
C LEU A 121 3.39 5.71 2.08
N SER A 122 3.79 6.22 3.24
CA SER A 122 3.05 7.26 3.98
C SER A 122 3.96 8.43 4.34
N THR A 123 3.50 9.65 4.04
CA THR A 123 4.16 10.91 4.41
C THR A 123 4.12 11.18 5.91
N LEU A 124 3.18 10.53 6.62
CA LEU A 124 2.94 10.75 8.04
C LEU A 124 2.69 12.24 8.37
N ASP A 125 1.99 12.95 7.49
CA ASP A 125 1.60 14.36 7.67
C ASP A 125 0.40 14.53 8.62
N ALA A 126 -0.20 13.40 9.04
CA ALA A 126 -1.14 13.31 10.14
C ALA A 126 -0.64 12.34 11.23
N ASP A 127 -1.25 12.38 12.41
CA ASP A 127 -0.93 11.46 13.52
C ASP A 127 -1.28 10.00 13.19
N ASP A 128 -2.30 9.77 12.36
CA ASP A 128 -2.66 8.45 11.85
C ASP A 128 -2.08 8.28 10.43
N PRO A 129 -1.23 7.27 10.18
CA PRO A 129 -0.67 7.01 8.85
C PRO A 129 -1.75 6.75 7.80
N LEU A 130 -2.93 6.24 8.21
CA LEU A 130 -4.02 5.95 7.29
C LEU A 130 -4.79 7.19 6.85
N LEU A 131 -4.65 8.30 7.60
CA LEU A 131 -5.21 9.61 7.26
C LEU A 131 -4.18 10.52 6.57
N SER A 132 -2.93 10.08 6.51
CA SER A 132 -1.85 10.78 5.82
C SER A 132 -1.93 10.59 4.30
N ILE A 133 -1.24 11.45 3.55
CA ILE A 133 -1.08 11.26 2.10
C ILE A 133 -0.24 10.01 1.85
N ASN A 134 -0.81 9.10 1.04
CA ASN A 134 -0.31 7.75 0.89
C ASN A 134 -0.24 7.32 -0.57
N LEU A 135 0.74 6.46 -0.87
CA LEU A 135 0.89 5.80 -2.16
C LEU A 135 0.99 4.30 -1.98
N PHE A 136 0.18 3.56 -2.74
CA PHE A 136 0.39 2.13 -2.94
C PHE A 136 1.30 1.92 -4.15
N GLY A 137 2.30 1.05 -4.00
CA GLY A 137 3.22 0.72 -5.07
C GLY A 137 3.77 -0.68 -4.94
N ARG A 138 4.67 -1.04 -5.86
CA ARG A 138 5.42 -2.29 -5.84
C ARG A 138 6.91 -1.97 -5.78
N VAL A 139 7.65 -2.71 -4.95
CA VAL A 139 9.11 -2.68 -4.98
C VAL A 139 9.55 -3.41 -6.25
N ASP A 140 9.94 -2.66 -7.27
CA ASP A 140 10.42 -3.26 -8.52
C ASP A 140 11.88 -3.71 -8.37
N GLU A 141 12.72 -2.91 -7.71
CA GLU A 141 14.15 -3.21 -7.51
C GLU A 141 14.65 -2.77 -6.12
N VAL A 142 15.64 -3.50 -5.59
CA VAL A 142 16.37 -3.11 -4.38
C VAL A 142 17.88 -3.05 -4.66
N ASN A 143 18.43 -1.85 -4.70
CA ASN A 143 19.82 -1.60 -5.00
C ASN A 143 20.63 -1.25 -3.73
N VAL A 144 21.83 -1.81 -3.62
CA VAL A 144 22.76 -1.53 -2.52
C VAL A 144 23.96 -0.76 -3.06
N ILE A 145 23.98 0.55 -2.83
CA ILE A 145 25.04 1.44 -3.29
C ILE A 145 26.15 1.42 -2.23
N LYS A 146 27.16 0.57 -2.45
CA LYS A 146 28.23 0.31 -1.48
C LYS A 146 29.03 1.56 -1.11
N ASP A 147 29.38 2.38 -2.11
CA ASP A 147 30.21 3.57 -1.90
C ASP A 147 29.47 4.68 -1.13
N GLY A 148 28.14 4.71 -1.25
CA GLY A 148 27.27 5.63 -0.51
C GLY A 148 26.80 5.06 0.83
N ASN A 149 26.96 3.75 1.07
CA ASN A 149 26.37 3.04 2.21
C ASN A 149 24.84 3.28 2.31
N VAL A 150 24.17 3.20 1.15
CA VAL A 150 22.74 3.47 0.95
C VAL A 150 22.03 2.23 0.42
N VAL A 151 20.81 2.00 0.90
CA VAL A 151 19.82 1.13 0.27
C VAL A 151 18.86 2.01 -0.53
N GLU A 152 18.70 1.70 -1.80
CA GLU A 152 17.78 2.36 -2.72
C GLU A 152 16.69 1.38 -3.16
N TYR A 153 15.44 1.80 -3.04
CA TYR A 153 14.27 1.08 -3.52
C TYR A 153 13.74 1.80 -4.75
N VAL A 154 13.44 1.05 -5.82
CA VAL A 154 12.68 1.54 -6.96
C VAL A 154 11.22 1.15 -6.75
N ILE A 155 10.35 2.15 -6.53
CA ILE A 155 8.93 1.95 -6.29
C ILE A 155 8.14 2.35 -7.53
N GLY A 156 7.62 1.36 -8.23
CA GLY A 156 6.74 1.55 -9.39
C GLY A 156 5.27 1.38 -9.05
N VAL A 157 4.43 1.79 -10.00
CA VAL A 157 2.98 1.57 -9.98
C VAL A 157 2.58 0.74 -11.20
N PRO A 158 1.79 -0.34 -11.04
CA PRO A 158 1.56 -1.30 -12.11
C PRO A 158 0.52 -0.85 -13.15
N SER A 159 -0.04 0.36 -13.06
CA SER A 159 -1.08 0.83 -13.99
C SER A 159 -1.10 2.34 -14.17
N LYS A 160 -1.70 2.79 -15.28
CA LYS A 160 -1.97 4.21 -15.56
C LYS A 160 -2.91 4.88 -14.56
N LEU A 161 -3.76 4.12 -13.88
CA LEU A 161 -4.69 4.71 -12.92
C LEU A 161 -4.02 4.91 -11.56
N LEU A 162 -3.21 3.95 -11.11
CA LEU A 162 -2.32 4.15 -9.96
C LEU A 162 -1.21 5.17 -10.28
N ASP A 163 -0.86 5.36 -11.55
CA ASP A 163 0.01 6.45 -11.97
C ASP A 163 -0.57 7.83 -11.64
N PHE A 164 -1.89 8.00 -11.70
CA PHE A 164 -2.52 9.23 -11.21
C PHE A 164 -2.30 9.43 -9.71
N GLN A 165 -2.44 8.37 -8.90
CA GLN A 165 -2.13 8.43 -7.47
C GLN A 165 -0.66 8.78 -7.25
N ARG A 166 0.27 8.17 -7.99
CA ARG A 166 1.70 8.48 -7.94
C ARG A 166 1.98 9.93 -8.32
N LEU A 167 1.34 10.46 -9.37
CA LEU A 167 1.50 11.85 -9.81
C LEU A 167 1.01 12.83 -8.74
N LEU A 168 -0.14 12.56 -8.11
CA LEU A 168 -0.64 13.38 -7.00
C LEU A 168 0.31 13.33 -5.80
N PHE A 169 0.76 12.14 -5.42
CA PHE A 169 1.72 11.94 -4.33
C PHE A 169 3.03 12.68 -4.62
N SER A 170 3.55 12.56 -5.84
CA SER A 170 4.78 13.24 -6.28
C SER A 170 4.63 14.76 -6.24
N LYS A 171 3.51 15.30 -6.74
CA LYS A 171 3.21 16.74 -6.66
C LYS A 171 3.12 17.22 -5.21
N TYR A 172 2.50 16.44 -4.34
CA TYR A 172 2.42 16.76 -2.91
C TYR A 172 3.81 16.87 -2.29
N LEU A 173 4.68 15.89 -2.54
CA LEU A 173 6.07 15.90 -2.07
C LEU A 173 6.87 17.09 -2.59
N LEU A 174 6.70 17.48 -3.85
CA LEU A 174 7.36 18.66 -4.44
C LEU A 174 6.88 19.99 -3.84
N LEU A 175 5.61 20.06 -3.43
CA LEU A 175 5.04 21.24 -2.78
C LEU A 175 5.49 21.35 -1.32
N TYR A 176 5.68 20.22 -0.64
CA TYR A 176 6.01 20.10 0.77
C TYR A 176 7.25 19.23 0.95
N ASN A 177 8.41 19.81 0.66
CA ASN A 177 9.70 19.10 0.69
C ASN A 177 10.02 18.47 2.05
N GLU A 178 9.46 18.98 3.15
CA GLU A 178 9.60 18.39 4.49
C GLU A 178 9.09 16.94 4.56
N PHE A 179 8.14 16.57 3.69
CA PHE A 179 7.60 15.21 3.63
C PHE A 179 8.37 14.28 2.68
N CYS A 180 9.41 14.77 2.00
CA CYS A 180 10.35 13.91 1.25
C CYS A 180 11.28 13.12 2.17
N GLN A 181 11.23 13.39 3.49
CA GLN A 181 12.06 12.75 4.50
C GLN A 181 11.20 11.99 5.50
N ASN A 182 11.73 10.88 6.00
CA ASN A 182 11.12 10.05 7.05
C ASN A 182 9.73 9.49 6.68
N LEU A 183 9.55 9.05 5.44
CA LEU A 183 8.35 8.34 5.05
C LEU A 183 8.34 6.96 5.71
N LEU A 184 7.15 6.52 6.11
CA LEU A 184 6.93 5.14 6.49
C LEU A 184 6.71 4.30 5.24
N MET A 185 7.46 3.21 5.12
CA MET A 185 7.20 2.18 4.12
C MET A 185 6.80 0.90 4.82
N ILE A 186 5.69 0.29 4.43
CA ILE A 186 5.23 -0.97 4.98
C ILE A 186 4.76 -1.93 3.89
N GLU A 187 5.18 -3.18 3.99
CA GLU A 187 4.69 -4.27 3.15
C GLU A 187 3.20 -4.50 3.47
N VAL A 188 2.37 -4.54 2.43
CA VAL A 188 0.93 -4.79 2.54
C VAL A 188 0.54 -5.95 1.64
N ASP A 189 -0.59 -6.60 1.92
CA ASP A 189 -1.17 -7.63 1.05
C ASP A 189 -2.31 -7.00 0.24
N VAL A 190 -1.93 -6.11 -0.68
CA VAL A 190 -2.87 -5.46 -1.58
C VAL A 190 -2.69 -5.99 -2.98
N ASP A 191 -3.82 -6.44 -3.56
CA ASP A 191 -3.93 -6.70 -4.98
C ASP A 191 -4.16 -5.37 -5.71
N LEU A 192 -3.07 -4.80 -6.23
CA LEU A 192 -3.09 -3.53 -6.96
C LEU A 192 -3.98 -3.61 -8.22
N THR A 193 -4.07 -4.79 -8.84
CA THR A 193 -4.94 -5.03 -9.99
C THR A 193 -6.41 -4.94 -9.58
N HIS A 194 -6.78 -5.52 -8.43
CA HIS A 194 -8.15 -5.39 -7.92
C HIS A 194 -8.49 -3.93 -7.58
N MET A 195 -7.57 -3.19 -6.95
CA MET A 195 -7.74 -1.76 -6.70
C MET A 195 -7.96 -0.96 -7.98
N ASP A 196 -7.18 -1.26 -9.02
CA ASP A 196 -7.34 -0.64 -10.34
C ASP A 196 -8.73 -0.89 -10.92
N LEU A 197 -9.22 -2.14 -10.86
CA LEU A 197 -10.53 -2.51 -11.38
C LEU A 197 -11.66 -1.77 -10.66
N GLU A 198 -11.58 -1.66 -9.33
CA GLU A 198 -12.56 -0.92 -8.54
C GLU A 198 -12.53 0.58 -8.85
N ALA A 199 -11.35 1.16 -8.98
CA ALA A 199 -11.21 2.57 -9.30
C ALA A 199 -11.71 2.90 -10.72
N ILE A 200 -11.47 2.01 -11.71
CA ILE A 200 -12.03 2.13 -13.05
C ILE A 200 -13.57 2.08 -12.99
N ASP A 201 -14.15 1.16 -12.22
CA ASP A 201 -15.61 1.06 -12.10
C ASP A 201 -16.21 2.32 -11.45
N LEU A 202 -15.60 2.83 -10.38
CA LEU A 202 -16.00 4.08 -9.73
C LEU A 202 -15.92 5.27 -10.70
N LEU A 203 -14.84 5.38 -11.47
CA LEU A 203 -14.69 6.41 -12.49
C LEU A 203 -15.80 6.32 -13.54
N GLN A 204 -16.10 5.11 -14.02
CA GLN A 204 -17.17 4.89 -14.99
C GLN A 204 -18.55 5.25 -14.44
N ARG A 205 -18.81 4.97 -13.16
CA ARG A 205 -20.05 5.36 -12.47
C ARG A 205 -20.16 6.88 -12.35
N ALA A 206 -19.11 7.56 -11.85
CA ALA A 206 -19.09 9.01 -11.70
C ALA A 206 -19.27 9.73 -13.05
N LEU A 207 -18.63 9.24 -14.12
CA LEU A 207 -18.83 9.79 -15.47
C LEU A 207 -20.26 9.61 -15.97
N LYS A 208 -20.90 8.46 -15.70
CA LYS A 208 -22.32 8.25 -16.07
C LYS A 208 -23.24 9.22 -15.34
N GLU A 209 -22.99 9.47 -14.05
CA GLU A 209 -23.77 10.42 -13.26
C GLU A 209 -23.62 11.86 -13.78
N LYS A 210 -22.38 12.31 -14.04
CA LYS A 210 -22.15 13.66 -14.58
C LYS A 210 -22.77 13.91 -15.95
N VAL A 211 -22.82 12.89 -16.82
CA VAL A 211 -23.53 12.99 -18.11
C VAL A 211 -25.03 13.07 -17.90
N LYS A 212 -25.60 12.29 -16.96
CA LYS A 212 -27.03 12.35 -16.63
C LYS A 212 -27.43 13.70 -16.04
N GLU A 213 -26.55 14.31 -15.26
CA GLU A 213 -26.74 15.65 -14.68
C GLU A 213 -26.53 16.78 -15.70
N GLY A 214 -26.18 16.48 -16.96
CA GLY A 214 -25.89 17.48 -17.99
C GLY A 214 -24.61 18.29 -17.73
N LYS A 215 -23.78 17.88 -16.75
CA LYS A 215 -22.54 18.56 -16.36
C LYS A 215 -21.31 18.10 -17.15
N LEU A 216 -21.49 17.15 -18.07
CA LEU A 216 -20.44 16.62 -18.93
C LEU A 216 -21.03 16.24 -20.29
N GLU A 217 -20.42 16.74 -21.37
CA GLU A 217 -20.80 16.38 -22.73
C GLU A 217 -20.57 14.88 -22.99
N LYS A 218 -21.45 14.26 -23.79
CA LYS A 218 -21.43 12.82 -24.04
C LYS A 218 -20.12 12.36 -24.73
N GLU A 219 -19.58 13.14 -25.66
CA GLU A 219 -18.34 12.81 -26.37
C GLU A 219 -17.10 12.77 -25.45
N ILE A 220 -17.02 13.72 -24.51
CA ILE A 220 -15.94 13.76 -23.50
C ILE A 220 -16.03 12.54 -22.58
N ALA A 221 -17.25 12.17 -22.17
CA ALA A 221 -17.47 11.00 -21.34
C ALA A 221 -17.15 9.69 -22.07
N GLU A 222 -17.43 9.59 -23.38
CA GLU A 222 -17.09 8.43 -24.21
C GLU A 222 -15.59 8.30 -24.43
N THR A 223 -14.89 9.42 -24.63
CA THR A 223 -13.43 9.46 -24.72
C THR A 223 -12.78 9.03 -23.41
N ALA A 224 -13.24 9.54 -22.26
CA ALA A 224 -12.74 9.11 -20.96
C ALA A 224 -12.98 7.61 -20.70
N ARG A 225 -14.11 7.06 -21.18
CA ARG A 225 -14.39 5.61 -21.10
C ARG A 225 -13.49 4.79 -22.01
N SER A 226 -13.16 5.27 -23.20
CA SER A 226 -12.26 4.54 -24.11
C SER A 226 -10.85 4.45 -23.51
N VAL A 227 -10.36 5.54 -22.90
CA VAL A 227 -9.07 5.58 -22.18
C VAL A 227 -9.08 4.62 -20.99
N ALA A 228 -10.14 4.62 -20.17
CA ALA A 228 -10.27 3.69 -19.05
C ALA A 228 -10.30 2.21 -19.51
N ARG A 229 -10.93 1.91 -20.65
CA ARG A 229 -10.93 0.57 -21.25
C ARG A 229 -9.56 0.18 -21.79
N GLN A 230 -8.79 1.12 -22.33
CA GLN A 230 -7.44 0.86 -22.79
C GLN A 230 -6.51 0.54 -21.61
N ALA A 231 -6.58 1.33 -20.53
CA ALA A 231 -5.85 1.06 -19.28
C ALA A 231 -6.18 -0.32 -18.69
N LEU A 232 -7.46 -0.73 -18.74
CA LEU A 232 -7.91 -2.06 -18.33
C LEU A 232 -7.25 -3.20 -19.13
N ASN A 233 -7.10 -3.02 -20.44
CA ASN A 233 -6.50 -4.03 -21.31
C ASN A 233 -4.98 -4.13 -21.12
N GLU A 234 -4.32 -3.01 -20.83
CA GLU A 234 -2.89 -2.96 -20.53
C GLU A 234 -2.58 -3.62 -19.17
N SER A 235 -3.36 -3.33 -18.13
CA SER A 235 -3.24 -3.96 -16.80
C SER A 235 -3.38 -5.48 -16.88
N LYS A 236 -4.34 -6.01 -17.67
CA LYS A 236 -4.51 -7.46 -17.91
C LYS A 236 -3.35 -8.12 -18.66
N ARG A 237 -2.53 -7.37 -19.38
CA ARG A 237 -1.35 -7.90 -20.09
C ARG A 237 -0.12 -7.94 -19.19
N ALA A 238 -0.07 -7.10 -18.16
CA ALA A 238 1.04 -7.03 -17.22
C ALA A 238 1.02 -8.17 -16.18
N ASP A 239 -0.13 -8.81 -15.95
CA ASP A 239 -0.29 -9.90 -14.98
C ASP A 239 -1.15 -11.06 -15.56
N PRO A 240 -0.58 -12.22 -15.93
CA PRO A 240 -1.29 -13.30 -16.62
C PRO A 240 -2.16 -14.20 -15.72
N ASP A 241 -2.08 -14.11 -14.39
CA ASP A 241 -2.82 -14.99 -13.45
C ASP A 241 -4.32 -14.61 -13.27
N VAL A 242 -4.85 -13.70 -14.09
CA VAL A 242 -6.21 -13.13 -14.05
C VAL A 242 -7.32 -14.10 -14.51
N VAL A 243 -7.03 -15.38 -14.75
CA VAL A 243 -7.96 -16.36 -15.36
C VAL A 243 -9.20 -16.64 -14.47
N GLY A 244 -9.10 -16.47 -13.15
CA GLY A 244 -10.19 -16.74 -12.19
C GLY A 244 -11.34 -15.72 -12.15
N LEU A 245 -11.14 -14.49 -12.66
CA LEU A 245 -12.13 -13.39 -12.57
C LEU A 245 -13.11 -13.32 -13.76
N ARG A 246 -13.08 -14.29 -14.67
CA ARG A 246 -13.96 -14.37 -15.86
C ARG A 246 -15.46 -14.44 -15.50
N GLY A 247 -15.82 -14.95 -14.32
CA GLY A 247 -17.20 -15.07 -13.86
C GLY A 247 -17.87 -13.73 -13.50
N LEU A 248 -17.14 -12.84 -12.80
CA LEU A 248 -17.64 -11.52 -12.38
C LEU A 248 -17.79 -10.56 -13.57
N LEU A 249 -16.87 -10.65 -14.54
CA LEU A 249 -16.88 -9.82 -15.75
C LEU A 249 -18.01 -10.16 -16.74
N LYS A 250 -18.43 -11.44 -16.84
CA LYS A 250 -19.56 -11.82 -17.70
C LYS A 250 -20.89 -11.24 -17.21
N HIS A 251 -21.10 -11.14 -15.89
CA HIS A 251 -22.31 -10.51 -15.35
C HIS A 251 -22.31 -8.99 -15.53
N LEU A 252 -21.16 -8.34 -15.40
CA LEU A 252 -21.03 -6.87 -15.55
C LEU A 252 -21.15 -6.40 -17.00
N ILE A 253 -20.65 -7.18 -17.96
CA ILE A 253 -20.75 -6.86 -19.40
C ILE A 253 -22.12 -7.31 -19.97
N GLY A 254 -22.64 -8.46 -19.52
CA GLY A 254 -23.93 -9.00 -19.99
C GLY A 254 -25.16 -8.22 -19.53
N GLY A 255 -25.10 -7.55 -18.38
CA GLY A 255 -26.21 -6.71 -17.88
C GLY A 255 -26.44 -5.42 -18.68
N VAL A 256 -25.52 -5.04 -19.57
CA VAL A 256 -25.58 -3.80 -20.36
C VAL A 256 -26.39 -3.96 -21.64
N SER A 257 -26.51 -5.17 -22.21
CA SER A 257 -27.25 -5.36 -23.47
C SER A 257 -28.77 -5.46 -23.29
N HIS A 258 -29.27 -5.82 -22.10
CA HIS A 258 -30.70 -6.03 -21.88
C HIS A 258 -31.49 -4.81 -21.35
N ARG A 259 -30.83 -3.69 -21.00
CA ARG A 259 -31.50 -2.48 -20.49
C ARG A 259 -31.44 -1.27 -21.43
N LEU A 260 -30.99 -1.46 -22.67
CA LEU A 260 -31.00 -0.43 -23.72
C LEU A 260 -32.10 -0.67 -24.77
N GLN A 261 -33.00 -1.64 -24.54
CA GLN A 261 -34.17 -1.92 -25.38
C GLN A 261 -35.52 -1.85 -24.61
N SER A 262 -35.54 -1.25 -23.43
CA SER A 262 -36.77 -0.98 -22.65
C SER A 262 -36.88 0.48 -22.28
#